data_AF-A0A3E1Q7S9-F1
#
_entry.id   AF-A0A3E1Q7S9-F1
#
_cell.length_a   1.000
_cell.length_b   1.000
_cell.length_c   1.000
_cell.angle_alpha   90.00
_cell.angle_beta   90.00
_cell.angle_gamma   90.00
#
_symmetry.space_group_name_H-M   'P 1'
#
loop_
_entity.id
_entity.type
_entity.pdbx_description
1 polymer ?
#
loop_
_entity_poly.entity_id
_entity_poly.type
_entity_poly.pdbx_seq_one_letter_code
_entity_poly.pdbx_strand_id
1 'polypeptide(L)'
;MKILFITLLFVLGQNLLGQANWSFDQKVDFNRFITYEGVIDKTHQINMYFKESYEACSDNSRNRTDRIVYGWYQYNKAGKKVPLVGYVCQDNACKNLVELFVPIDPINYSFDENCRLIEAKESFKQERGWQSDRFERQTDDDQKHPVSLKPIHKFSWLTKATILFNINGVEIETFNLTELTQNNYIESIEIIGVKRMGTTFHLLIKYSHQSKPGSYGKGMCGNGIEEFIAHLVINNDFEVESFERKQLRSCIYNIDNVDVSFDANQPELGIESKNKKQ
;
A
#
# COMPACT_ATOMS: atom_id res chain seq x y z
N MET A 1 54.77 29.33 -23.59
CA MET A 1 53.75 28.44 -24.19
C MET A 1 53.60 27.07 -23.51
N LYS A 2 54.57 26.59 -22.71
CA LYS A 2 54.42 25.31 -21.95
C LYS A 2 53.68 25.42 -20.61
N ILE A 3 53.62 26.61 -20.01
CA ILE A 3 53.00 26.82 -18.69
C ILE A 3 51.46 26.96 -18.79
N LEU A 4 50.94 27.47 -19.91
CA LEU A 4 49.49 27.66 -20.10
C LEU A 4 48.71 26.35 -20.32
N PHE A 5 49.40 25.29 -20.78
CA PHE A 5 48.76 24.00 -21.05
C PHE A 5 48.57 23.15 -19.79
N ILE A 6 49.42 23.35 -18.78
CA ILE A 6 49.37 22.59 -17.52
C ILE A 6 48.27 23.11 -16.59
N THR A 7 47.99 24.42 -16.60
CA THR A 7 46.86 25.01 -15.85
C THR A 7 45.50 24.66 -16.44
N LEU A 8 45.38 24.54 -17.77
CA LEU A 8 44.11 24.16 -18.41
C LEU A 8 43.71 22.70 -18.10
N LEU A 9 44.69 21.79 -18.01
CA LEU A 9 44.47 20.39 -17.62
C LEU A 9 44.14 20.23 -16.12
N PHE A 10 44.63 21.13 -15.26
CA PHE A 10 44.27 21.11 -13.83
C PHE A 10 42.84 21.61 -13.58
N VAL A 11 42.35 22.58 -14.36
CA VAL A 11 40.98 23.10 -14.26
C VAL A 11 39.96 22.13 -14.89
N LEU A 12 40.34 21.37 -15.92
CA LEU A 12 39.50 20.30 -16.49
C LEU A 12 39.46 19.05 -15.60
N GLY A 13 40.51 18.78 -14.82
CA GLY A 13 40.54 17.66 -13.86
C GLY A 13 39.68 17.87 -12.61
N GLN A 14 39.38 19.11 -12.22
CA GLN A 14 38.56 19.40 -11.03
C GLN A 14 37.04 19.40 -11.29
N ASN A 15 36.61 19.47 -12.55
CA ASN A 15 35.18 19.37 -12.90
C ASN A 15 34.69 17.92 -13.10
N LEU A 16 35.58 16.93 -12.93
CA LEU A 16 35.31 15.49 -13.01
C LEU A 16 35.28 14.82 -11.63
N LEU A 17 35.28 15.59 -10.54
CA LEU A 17 34.79 15.11 -9.25
C LEU A 17 33.27 15.00 -9.37
N GLY A 18 32.80 13.80 -9.71
CA GLY A 18 31.39 13.50 -9.93
C GLY A 18 30.54 14.11 -8.83
N GLN A 19 29.62 15.01 -9.19
CA GLN A 19 28.56 15.43 -8.29
C GLN A 19 27.80 14.16 -7.91
N ALA A 20 27.86 13.80 -6.63
CA ALA A 20 27.09 12.69 -6.11
C ALA A 20 25.61 12.99 -6.42
N ASN A 21 24.99 12.12 -7.22
CA ASN A 21 23.58 12.25 -7.52
C ASN A 21 22.82 11.76 -6.30
N TRP A 22 21.98 12.61 -5.72
CA TRP A 22 21.20 12.25 -4.55
C TRP A 22 19.72 12.39 -4.88
N SER A 23 18.90 11.52 -4.28
CA SER A 23 17.46 11.53 -4.50
C SER A 23 16.73 11.06 -3.26
N PHE A 24 15.43 11.37 -3.22
CA PHE A 24 14.51 10.77 -2.27
C PHE A 24 13.44 10.01 -3.04
N ASP A 25 13.21 8.77 -2.65
CA ASP A 25 12.15 7.92 -3.19
C ASP A 25 11.12 7.63 -2.10
N GLN A 26 9.92 7.23 -2.50
CA GLN A 26 8.84 6.87 -1.59
C GLN A 26 8.44 5.40 -1.73
N LYS A 27 8.03 4.80 -0.62
CA LYS A 27 7.55 3.41 -0.58
C LYS A 27 6.41 3.25 0.41
N VAL A 28 5.40 2.48 0.03
CA VAL A 28 4.29 2.06 0.90
C VAL A 28 4.18 0.54 0.87
N ASP A 29 4.40 -0.10 2.01
CA ASP A 29 4.17 -1.53 2.20
C ASP A 29 2.73 -1.76 2.70
N PHE A 30 1.98 -2.59 1.98
CA PHE A 30 0.59 -2.91 2.30
C PHE A 30 0.47 -4.31 2.94
N ASN A 31 -0.03 -4.38 4.17
CA ASN A 31 -0.30 -5.66 4.85
C ASN A 31 -1.70 -6.22 4.53
N ARG A 32 -2.11 -6.13 3.26
CA ARG A 32 -3.43 -6.53 2.75
C ARG A 32 -3.45 -8.00 2.29
N PHE A 33 -2.93 -8.88 3.13
CA PHE A 33 -2.93 -10.32 2.86
C PHE A 33 -3.35 -11.11 4.08
N ILE A 34 -3.86 -12.31 3.83
CA ILE A 34 -4.27 -13.26 4.85
C ILE A 34 -3.47 -14.54 4.64
N THR A 35 -3.05 -15.15 5.74
CA THR A 35 -2.46 -16.49 5.74
C THR A 35 -3.16 -17.33 6.77
N TYR A 36 -3.53 -18.54 6.36
CA TYR A 36 -4.22 -19.53 7.16
C TYR A 36 -3.41 -20.82 7.27
N GLU A 37 -3.57 -21.48 8.40
CA GLU A 37 -3.19 -22.87 8.65
C GLU A 37 -4.46 -23.64 8.99
N GLY A 38 -4.63 -24.85 8.46
CA GLY A 38 -5.89 -25.55 8.68
C GLY A 38 -5.93 -26.96 8.15
N VAL A 39 -7.15 -27.48 8.05
CA VAL A 39 -7.45 -28.84 7.60
C VAL A 39 -8.66 -28.90 6.70
N ILE A 40 -8.58 -29.70 5.64
CA ILE A 40 -9.72 -30.16 4.82
C ILE A 40 -10.14 -31.54 5.35
N ASP A 41 -11.46 -31.76 5.54
CA ASP A 41 -12.04 -33.02 6.03
C ASP A 41 -11.39 -33.56 7.31
N LYS A 42 -10.97 -32.65 8.20
CA LYS A 42 -10.29 -32.94 9.48
C LYS A 42 -8.95 -33.71 9.36
N THR A 43 -8.49 -34.02 8.15
CA THR A 43 -7.40 -34.97 7.92
C THR A 43 -6.26 -34.39 7.09
N HIS A 44 -6.57 -33.53 6.12
CA HIS A 44 -5.58 -32.99 5.20
C HIS A 44 -5.13 -31.61 5.64
N GLN A 45 -3.97 -31.53 6.28
CA GLN A 45 -3.37 -30.25 6.68
C GLN A 45 -3.01 -29.40 5.46
N ILE A 46 -3.44 -28.14 5.50
CA ILE A 46 -3.20 -27.16 4.45
C ILE A 46 -2.73 -25.83 5.02
N ASN A 47 -1.94 -25.13 4.21
CA ASN A 47 -1.67 -23.71 4.35
C ASN A 47 -2.34 -22.98 3.19
N MET A 48 -2.89 -21.79 3.46
CA MET A 48 -3.52 -20.97 2.43
C MET A 48 -3.08 -19.52 2.58
N TYR A 49 -2.78 -18.87 1.46
CA TYR A 49 -2.39 -17.47 1.38
C TYR A 49 -3.19 -16.80 0.27
N PHE A 50 -3.70 -15.60 0.52
CA PHE A 50 -4.18 -14.73 -0.54
C PHE A 50 -4.02 -13.26 -0.16
N LYS A 51 -3.89 -12.41 -1.18
CA LYS A 51 -3.85 -10.95 -1.03
C LYS A 51 -4.98 -10.31 -1.82
N GLU A 52 -5.56 -9.26 -1.27
CA GLU A 52 -6.47 -8.41 -2.01
C GLU A 52 -5.69 -7.58 -3.03
N SER A 53 -6.14 -7.59 -4.28
CA SER A 53 -5.64 -6.68 -5.31
C SER A 53 -6.36 -5.32 -5.22
N TYR A 54 -5.87 -4.34 -5.97
CA TYR A 54 -6.58 -3.08 -6.20
C TYR A 54 -7.62 -3.19 -7.31
N GLU A 55 -7.63 -4.30 -8.06
CA GLU A 55 -8.51 -4.52 -9.19
C GLU A 55 -9.91 -4.85 -8.68
N ALA A 56 -10.89 -4.11 -9.20
CA ALA A 56 -12.29 -4.44 -9.03
C ALA A 56 -12.68 -5.50 -10.05
N CYS A 57 -13.57 -6.40 -9.66
CA CYS A 57 -14.13 -7.39 -10.57
C CYS A 57 -15.05 -6.79 -11.64
N SER A 58 -15.64 -5.63 -11.35
CA SER A 58 -16.45 -4.89 -12.31
C SER A 58 -16.16 -3.39 -12.20
N ASP A 59 -16.25 -2.70 -13.34
CA ASP A 59 -16.05 -1.25 -13.44
C ASP A 59 -17.23 -0.43 -12.88
N ASN A 60 -18.17 -1.06 -12.17
CA ASN A 60 -19.36 -0.39 -11.65
C ASN A 60 -18.99 0.55 -10.48
N SER A 61 -18.70 1.80 -10.84
CA SER A 61 -18.16 2.88 -10.03
C SER A 61 -19.08 3.42 -8.92
N ARG A 62 -20.17 2.73 -8.55
CA ARG A 62 -21.22 3.27 -7.66
C ARG A 62 -21.34 2.57 -6.30
N ASN A 63 -20.84 1.34 -6.16
CA ASN A 63 -20.88 0.57 -4.90
C ASN A 63 -19.47 0.11 -4.50
N ARG A 64 -19.31 -0.38 -3.26
CA ARG A 64 -18.09 -1.11 -2.87
C ARG A 64 -17.95 -2.32 -3.80
N THR A 65 -17.05 -2.24 -4.76
CA THR A 65 -16.82 -3.28 -5.76
C THR A 65 -16.08 -4.46 -5.14
N ASP A 66 -16.49 -5.66 -5.54
CA ASP A 66 -15.79 -6.89 -5.21
C ASP A 66 -14.35 -6.77 -5.70
N ARG A 67 -13.40 -7.07 -4.81
CA ARG A 67 -11.98 -6.96 -5.12
C ARG A 67 -11.43 -8.32 -5.48
N ILE A 68 -10.70 -8.36 -6.59
CA ILE A 68 -10.03 -9.59 -7.01
C ILE A 68 -8.97 -9.93 -5.98
N VAL A 69 -8.84 -11.21 -5.65
CA VAL A 69 -7.78 -11.74 -4.79
C VAL A 69 -6.96 -12.78 -5.52
N TYR A 70 -5.67 -12.80 -5.20
CA TYR A 70 -4.71 -13.73 -5.77
C TYR A 70 -3.93 -14.43 -4.66
N GLY A 71 -3.68 -15.73 -4.83
CA GLY A 71 -3.12 -16.52 -3.75
C GLY A 71 -2.68 -17.92 -4.17
N TRP A 72 -2.52 -18.76 -3.14
CA TRP A 72 -2.25 -20.18 -3.29
C TRP A 72 -2.70 -20.92 -2.03
N TYR A 73 -2.99 -22.21 -2.17
CA TYR A 73 -3.01 -23.13 -1.04
C TYR A 73 -2.05 -24.29 -1.28
N GLN A 74 -1.71 -25.02 -0.23
CA GLN A 74 -0.75 -26.11 -0.29
C GLN A 74 -1.11 -27.15 0.75
N TYR A 75 -1.11 -28.42 0.34
CA TYR A 75 -1.09 -29.54 1.30
C TYR A 75 0.29 -29.64 1.94
N ASN A 76 0.34 -29.65 3.28
CA ASN A 76 1.60 -29.61 4.02
C ASN A 76 2.53 -30.78 3.66
N LYS A 77 1.96 -31.97 3.41
CA LYS A 77 2.72 -33.17 3.02
C LYS A 77 3.24 -33.15 1.59
N ALA A 78 2.54 -32.47 0.68
CA ALA A 78 2.87 -32.50 -0.75
C ALA A 78 3.92 -31.45 -1.14
N GLY A 79 4.06 -30.37 -0.37
CA GLY A 79 5.05 -29.33 -0.67
C GLY A 79 4.69 -28.39 -1.83
N LYS A 80 3.73 -28.77 -2.69
CA LYS A 80 3.38 -28.05 -3.91
C LYS A 80 2.28 -27.02 -3.68
N LYS A 81 2.53 -25.79 -4.12
CA LYS A 81 1.53 -24.71 -4.14
C LYS A 81 0.56 -24.89 -5.30
N VAL A 82 -0.73 -24.75 -5.02
CA VAL A 82 -1.83 -24.73 -5.97
C VAL A 82 -2.35 -23.29 -6.03
N PRO A 83 -2.37 -22.66 -7.22
CA PRO A 83 -2.76 -21.26 -7.37
C PRO A 83 -4.24 -21.06 -7.05
N LEU A 84 -4.55 -19.90 -6.46
CA LEU A 84 -5.89 -19.46 -6.14
C LEU A 84 -6.14 -18.07 -6.74
N VAL A 85 -7.34 -17.90 -7.29
CA VAL A 85 -7.87 -16.64 -7.79
C VAL A 85 -9.30 -16.48 -7.30
N GLY A 86 -9.81 -15.29 -7.10
CA GLY A 86 -11.18 -15.13 -6.61
C GLY A 86 -11.51 -13.71 -6.23
N TYR A 87 -12.43 -13.54 -5.29
CA TYR A 87 -12.81 -12.22 -4.82
C TYR A 87 -13.20 -12.17 -3.34
N VAL A 88 -13.15 -10.95 -2.80
CA VAL A 88 -13.70 -10.60 -1.49
C VAL A 88 -14.85 -9.62 -1.71
N CYS A 89 -16.04 -9.98 -1.21
CA CYS A 89 -17.18 -9.08 -1.19
C CYS A 89 -17.39 -8.49 0.19
N GLN A 90 -17.23 -7.16 0.30
CA GLN A 90 -17.42 -6.43 1.55
C GLN A 90 -18.85 -5.92 1.77
N ASP A 91 -19.77 -6.11 0.81
CA ASP A 91 -21.18 -5.69 0.91
C ASP A 91 -22.01 -6.70 1.73
N ASN A 92 -22.98 -6.19 2.51
CA ASN A 92 -23.94 -6.98 3.26
C ASN A 92 -24.92 -7.77 2.38
N ALA A 93 -25.09 -7.38 1.11
CA ALA A 93 -25.90 -8.10 0.15
C ALA A 93 -25.27 -9.42 -0.34
N CYS A 94 -23.96 -9.62 -0.14
CA CYS A 94 -23.28 -10.81 -0.64
C CYS A 94 -23.52 -12.05 0.22
N LYS A 95 -23.74 -13.19 -0.47
CA LYS A 95 -23.87 -14.51 0.17
C LYS A 95 -22.55 -14.97 0.81
N ASN A 96 -21.45 -14.81 0.08
CA ASN A 96 -20.09 -15.19 0.52
C ASN A 96 -19.26 -13.93 0.79
N LEU A 97 -18.46 -13.95 1.86
CA LEU A 97 -17.47 -12.92 2.15
C LEU A 97 -16.24 -13.09 1.26
N VAL A 98 -15.79 -14.33 1.08
CA VAL A 98 -14.65 -14.70 0.25
C VAL A 98 -15.02 -15.91 -0.59
N GLU A 99 -14.69 -15.86 -1.88
CA GLU A 99 -14.81 -16.99 -2.79
C GLU A 99 -13.51 -17.12 -3.59
N LEU A 100 -12.85 -18.26 -3.46
CA LEU A 100 -11.57 -18.58 -4.10
C LEU A 100 -11.76 -19.78 -5.02
N PHE A 101 -11.00 -19.81 -6.11
CA PHE A 101 -11.08 -20.82 -7.15
C PHE A 101 -9.69 -21.32 -7.50
N VAL A 102 -9.60 -22.60 -7.81
CA VAL A 102 -8.44 -23.20 -8.47
C VAL A 102 -8.70 -23.20 -9.96
N PRO A 103 -8.03 -22.35 -10.74
CA PRO A 103 -8.26 -22.30 -12.18
C PRO A 103 -7.80 -23.59 -12.87
N ILE A 104 -8.49 -23.96 -13.96
CA ILE A 104 -8.06 -25.08 -14.80
C ILE A 104 -6.67 -24.77 -15.39
N ASP A 105 -6.53 -23.57 -15.96
CA ASP A 105 -5.26 -22.99 -16.40
C ASP A 105 -4.92 -21.76 -15.52
N PRO A 106 -3.83 -21.81 -14.73
CA PRO A 106 -3.46 -20.70 -13.85
C PRO A 106 -2.89 -19.47 -14.56
N ILE A 107 -2.63 -19.56 -15.86
CA ILE A 107 -2.14 -18.46 -16.69
C ILE A 107 -3.28 -17.84 -17.47
N ASN A 108 -4.16 -18.66 -18.06
CA ASN A 108 -5.26 -18.21 -18.91
C ASN A 108 -6.62 -18.57 -18.29
N TYR A 109 -7.18 -17.63 -17.54
CA TYR A 109 -8.52 -17.74 -16.97
C TYR A 109 -9.28 -16.43 -17.13
N SER A 110 -10.60 -16.47 -16.90
CA SER A 110 -11.45 -15.28 -16.97
C SER A 110 -12.56 -15.37 -15.95
N PHE A 111 -12.90 -14.21 -15.40
CA PHE A 111 -14.07 -14.05 -14.54
C PHE A 111 -15.29 -13.69 -15.37
N ASP A 112 -16.47 -14.09 -14.89
CA ASP A 112 -17.75 -13.61 -15.39
C ASP A 112 -18.10 -12.22 -14.82
N GLU A 113 -19.27 -11.70 -15.21
CA GLU A 113 -19.79 -10.40 -14.75
C GLU A 113 -20.02 -10.30 -13.23
N ASN A 114 -20.09 -11.46 -12.53
CA ASN A 114 -20.30 -11.57 -11.09
C ASN A 114 -19.02 -11.96 -10.34
N CYS A 115 -17.86 -11.80 -10.97
CA CYS A 115 -16.55 -12.19 -10.45
C CYS A 115 -16.36 -13.69 -10.15
N ARG A 116 -17.15 -14.55 -10.77
CA ARG A 116 -16.96 -15.99 -10.65
C ARG A 116 -16.06 -16.48 -11.76
N LEU A 117 -15.17 -17.40 -11.42
CA LEU A 117 -14.34 -18.05 -12.42
C LEU A 117 -15.23 -18.92 -13.31
N ILE A 118 -15.16 -18.75 -14.63
CA ILE A 118 -16.04 -19.47 -15.58
C ILE A 118 -15.81 -20.99 -15.46
N GLU A 119 -14.55 -21.41 -15.31
CA GLU A 119 -14.17 -22.81 -15.14
C GLU A 119 -13.14 -22.93 -14.01
N ALA A 120 -13.45 -23.74 -13.00
CA ALA A 120 -12.60 -23.99 -11.83
C ALA A 120 -12.57 -25.48 -11.54
N LYS A 121 -11.40 -26.00 -11.15
CA LYS A 121 -11.24 -27.39 -10.65
C LYS A 121 -11.83 -27.57 -9.26
N GLU A 122 -11.74 -26.51 -8.48
CA GLU A 122 -12.13 -26.47 -7.08
C GLU A 122 -12.51 -25.04 -6.71
N SER A 123 -13.39 -24.89 -5.73
CA SER A 123 -13.69 -23.60 -5.10
C SER A 123 -13.63 -23.71 -3.58
N PHE A 124 -13.34 -22.59 -2.92
CA PHE A 124 -13.39 -22.42 -1.47
C PHE A 124 -14.29 -21.23 -1.17
N LYS A 125 -15.36 -21.47 -0.40
CA LYS A 125 -16.39 -20.47 -0.10
C LYS A 125 -16.44 -20.20 1.40
N GLN A 126 -16.37 -18.92 1.77
CA GLN A 126 -16.61 -18.46 3.13
C GLN A 126 -17.94 -17.72 3.20
N GLU A 127 -18.93 -18.34 3.86
CA GLU A 127 -20.23 -17.72 4.07
C GLU A 127 -20.16 -16.53 5.05
N ARG A 128 -21.03 -15.55 4.85
CA ARG A 128 -21.12 -14.37 5.70
C ARG A 128 -21.80 -14.73 7.04
N GLY A 129 -21.24 -14.28 8.16
CA GLY A 129 -21.86 -14.45 9.49
C GLY A 129 -21.46 -15.73 10.24
N TRP A 130 -20.55 -16.54 9.71
CA TRP A 130 -19.90 -17.63 10.43
C TRP A 130 -18.43 -17.29 10.70
N GLN A 131 -17.85 -17.94 11.71
CA GLN A 131 -16.48 -17.70 12.17
C GLN A 131 -15.51 -17.57 10.97
N SER A 132 -14.62 -16.57 10.99
CA SER A 132 -13.71 -16.22 9.87
C SER A 132 -12.72 -17.34 9.48
N ASP A 133 -12.80 -18.48 10.14
CA ASP A 133 -11.99 -19.68 10.01
C ASP A 133 -12.74 -20.85 9.32
N ARG A 134 -13.98 -20.69 8.87
CA ARG A 134 -14.73 -21.76 8.19
C ARG A 134 -14.90 -21.49 6.71
N PHE A 135 -14.45 -22.44 5.90
CA PHE A 135 -14.64 -22.48 4.46
C PHE A 135 -15.29 -23.81 4.07
N GLU A 136 -15.99 -23.82 2.95
CA GLU A 136 -16.45 -25.04 2.28
C GLU A 136 -15.65 -25.17 0.98
N ARG A 137 -14.96 -26.30 0.80
CA ARG A 137 -14.33 -26.65 -0.47
C ARG A 137 -15.34 -27.43 -1.31
N GLN A 138 -15.49 -27.07 -2.58
CA GLN A 138 -16.29 -27.81 -3.56
C GLN A 138 -15.40 -28.19 -4.74
N THR A 139 -15.41 -29.45 -5.12
CA THR A 139 -14.67 -30.03 -6.26
C THR A 139 -15.59 -30.19 -7.49
N ASP A 140 -15.01 -30.51 -8.65
CA ASP A 140 -15.73 -30.71 -9.92
C ASP A 140 -16.84 -31.77 -9.88
N ASP A 141 -16.83 -32.66 -8.90
CA ASP A 141 -17.85 -33.69 -8.66
C ASP A 141 -19.00 -33.24 -7.74
N ASP A 142 -19.09 -31.93 -7.49
CA ASP A 142 -20.05 -31.28 -6.58
C ASP A 142 -19.98 -31.74 -5.11
N GLN A 143 -18.94 -32.49 -4.72
CA GLN A 143 -18.74 -32.86 -3.33
C GLN A 143 -18.28 -31.65 -2.51
N LYS A 144 -18.90 -31.50 -1.34
CA LYS A 144 -18.65 -30.41 -0.39
C LYS A 144 -17.88 -30.93 0.80
N HIS A 145 -16.75 -30.29 1.06
CA HIS A 145 -15.78 -30.69 2.07
C HIS A 145 -15.59 -29.54 3.07
N PRO A 146 -15.84 -29.75 4.38
CA PRO A 146 -15.57 -28.73 5.37
C PRO A 146 -14.07 -28.43 5.47
N VAL A 147 -13.75 -27.14 5.54
CA VAL A 147 -12.39 -26.63 5.72
C VAL A 147 -12.36 -25.75 6.97
N SER A 148 -11.47 -26.07 7.90
CA SER A 148 -11.24 -25.29 9.11
C SER A 148 -9.86 -24.65 9.03
N LEU A 149 -9.81 -23.32 9.02
CA LEU A 149 -8.65 -22.48 8.73
C LEU A 149 -8.41 -21.46 9.84
N LYS A 150 -7.39 -21.63 10.66
CA LYS A 150 -6.98 -20.61 11.63
C LYS A 150 -6.13 -19.54 10.96
N PRO A 151 -6.46 -18.24 11.06
CA PRO A 151 -5.61 -17.18 10.53
C PRO A 151 -4.32 -17.07 11.35
N ILE A 152 -3.18 -17.18 10.68
CA ILE A 152 -1.84 -16.93 11.22
C ILE A 152 -1.49 -15.44 11.02
N HIS A 153 -1.81 -14.92 9.83
CA HIS A 153 -1.73 -13.51 9.51
C HIS A 153 -3.13 -13.03 9.10
N LYS A 154 -3.62 -11.98 9.77
CA LYS A 154 -4.93 -11.39 9.50
C LYS A 154 -4.78 -10.24 8.52
N PHE A 155 -5.79 -10.04 7.69
CA PHE A 155 -5.89 -8.84 6.88
C PHE A 155 -5.75 -7.60 7.76
N SER A 156 -4.92 -6.66 7.34
CA SER A 156 -4.74 -5.39 8.02
C SER A 156 -4.85 -4.24 7.03
N TRP A 157 -5.63 -3.23 7.41
CA TRP A 157 -5.60 -1.94 6.72
C TRP A 157 -4.35 -1.13 7.05
N LEU A 158 -3.53 -1.60 8.00
CA LEU A 158 -2.30 -0.92 8.38
C LEU A 158 -1.27 -1.01 7.25
N THR A 159 -0.61 0.11 7.01
CA THR A 159 0.47 0.27 6.04
C THR A 159 1.74 0.75 6.74
N LYS A 160 2.88 0.55 6.08
CA LYS A 160 4.14 1.17 6.47
C LYS A 160 4.62 2.06 5.34
N ALA A 161 4.67 3.36 5.60
CA ALA A 161 5.10 4.40 4.68
C ALA A 161 6.53 4.85 5.03
N THR A 162 7.42 4.86 4.04
CA THR A 162 8.82 5.23 4.19
C THR A 162 9.28 6.14 3.08
N ILE A 163 10.16 7.09 3.43
CA ILE A 163 10.96 7.88 2.48
C ILE A 163 12.39 7.31 2.50
N LEU A 164 12.94 7.03 1.33
CA LEU A 164 14.26 6.45 1.14
C LEU A 164 15.20 7.54 0.64
N PHE A 165 16.34 7.75 1.29
CA PHE A 165 17.37 8.65 0.81
C PHE A 165 18.46 7.87 0.11
N ASN A 166 18.74 8.25 -1.14
CA ASN A 166 19.69 7.57 -2.00
C ASN A 166 20.83 8.48 -2.41
N ILE A 167 22.05 7.94 -2.45
CA ILE A 167 23.22 8.57 -3.08
C ILE A 167 23.78 7.62 -4.12
N ASN A 168 23.88 8.10 -5.36
CA ASN A 168 24.33 7.34 -6.52
C ASN A 168 23.57 6.01 -6.70
N GLY A 169 22.26 6.01 -6.39
CA GLY A 169 21.39 4.84 -6.47
C GLY A 169 21.55 3.83 -5.33
N VAL A 170 22.31 4.15 -4.29
CA VAL A 170 22.44 3.33 -3.09
C VAL A 170 21.59 3.95 -1.98
N GLU A 171 20.73 3.14 -1.36
CA GLU A 171 19.97 3.54 -0.16
C GLU A 171 20.93 3.79 1.00
N ILE A 172 20.91 5.02 1.52
CA ILE A 172 21.78 5.48 2.61
C ILE A 172 21.01 5.51 3.92
N GLU A 173 19.76 5.97 3.90
CA GLU A 173 18.92 6.11 5.09
C GLU A 173 17.43 5.94 4.76
N THR A 174 16.64 5.49 5.73
CA THR A 174 15.19 5.32 5.62
C THR A 174 14.46 6.11 6.72
N PHE A 175 13.55 6.99 6.31
CA PHE A 175 12.69 7.76 7.22
C PHE A 175 11.31 7.13 7.31
N ASN A 176 10.90 6.73 8.51
CA ASN A 176 9.59 6.14 8.75
C ASN A 176 8.48 7.21 8.81
N LEU A 177 7.86 7.50 7.67
CA LEU A 177 6.78 8.48 7.57
C LEU A 177 5.55 8.08 8.39
N THR A 178 5.26 6.78 8.52
CA THR A 178 4.18 6.27 9.38
C THR A 178 4.38 6.68 10.84
N GLU A 179 5.61 6.58 11.37
CA GLU A 179 5.94 7.01 12.73
C GLU A 179 5.91 8.53 12.88
N LEU A 180 6.54 9.27 11.95
CA LEU A 180 6.57 10.74 11.97
C LEU A 180 5.16 11.36 11.97
N THR A 181 4.25 10.78 11.19
CA THR A 181 2.86 11.25 11.08
C THR A 181 1.93 10.68 12.14
N GLN A 182 2.35 9.63 12.86
CA GLN A 182 1.48 8.79 13.70
C GLN A 182 0.26 8.28 12.92
N ASN A 183 0.46 7.89 11.65
CA ASN A 183 -0.59 7.48 10.73
C ASN A 183 -0.26 6.12 10.09
N ASN A 184 -0.85 5.07 10.64
CA ASN A 184 -0.66 3.70 10.18
C ASN A 184 -1.49 3.34 8.94
N TYR A 185 -2.09 4.32 8.24
CA TYR A 185 -2.98 4.05 7.12
C TYR A 185 -2.54 4.71 5.82
N ILE A 186 -1.36 5.31 5.74
CA ILE A 186 -0.87 6.01 4.52
C ILE A 186 -0.86 5.06 3.32
N GLU A 187 -1.60 5.39 2.26
CA GLU A 187 -1.73 4.54 1.05
C GLU A 187 -1.07 5.15 -0.17
N SER A 188 -0.80 6.46 -0.16
CA SER A 188 -0.12 7.15 -1.25
C SER A 188 0.82 8.21 -0.68
N ILE A 189 1.98 8.35 -1.32
CA ILE A 189 3.00 9.34 -1.01
C ILE A 189 3.47 9.96 -2.32
N GLU A 190 3.60 11.28 -2.33
CA GLU A 190 4.16 12.04 -3.43
C GLU A 190 5.13 13.07 -2.85
N ILE A 191 6.41 12.98 -3.21
CA ILE A 191 7.40 14.00 -2.89
C ILE A 191 7.28 15.08 -3.96
N ILE A 192 6.71 16.23 -3.60
CA ILE A 192 6.37 17.29 -4.56
C ILE A 192 7.43 18.37 -4.69
N GLY A 193 8.37 18.44 -3.73
CA GLY A 193 9.45 19.43 -3.75
C GLY A 193 10.61 18.95 -2.91
N VAL A 194 11.83 19.13 -3.43
CA VAL A 194 13.06 18.77 -2.74
C VAL A 194 14.12 19.82 -3.01
N LYS A 195 14.81 20.28 -1.97
CA LYS A 195 15.94 21.20 -2.11
C LYS A 195 16.95 20.98 -0.99
N ARG A 196 18.24 21.03 -1.34
CA ARG A 196 19.33 21.11 -0.37
C ARG A 196 19.72 22.56 -0.15
N MET A 197 19.76 23.00 1.11
CA MET A 197 20.16 24.35 1.52
C MET A 197 21.31 24.22 2.53
N GLY A 198 22.54 24.42 2.06
CA GLY A 198 23.72 24.22 2.92
C GLY A 198 23.80 22.78 3.44
N THR A 199 23.59 22.62 4.75
CA THR A 199 23.69 21.34 5.47
C THR A 199 22.35 20.65 5.71
N THR A 200 21.25 21.16 5.15
CA THR A 200 19.92 20.58 5.32
C THR A 200 19.28 20.21 3.99
N PHE A 201 18.44 19.20 4.01
CA PHE A 201 17.53 18.81 2.94
C PHE A 201 16.11 19.15 3.37
N HIS A 202 15.37 19.82 2.50
CA HIS A 202 13.98 20.19 2.70
C HIS A 202 13.11 19.43 1.71
N LEU A 203 12.12 18.72 2.22
CA LEU A 203 11.16 17.95 1.42
C LEU A 203 9.74 18.42 1.71
N LEU A 204 8.97 18.65 0.65
CA LEU A 204 7.52 18.76 0.71
C LEU A 204 6.89 17.46 0.23
N ILE A 205 6.02 16.88 1.05
CA ILE A 205 5.46 15.55 0.86
C ILE A 205 3.94 15.63 0.95
N LYS A 206 3.24 15.28 -0.13
CA LYS A 206 1.81 14.98 -0.06
C LYS A 206 1.62 13.51 0.26
N TYR A 207 0.66 13.21 1.11
CA TYR A 207 0.28 11.83 1.36
C TYR A 207 -1.21 11.71 1.65
N SER A 208 -1.78 10.55 1.37
CA SER A 208 -3.22 10.34 1.51
C SER A 208 -3.57 8.91 1.89
N HIS A 209 -4.80 8.75 2.35
CA HIS A 209 -5.42 7.45 2.55
C HIS A 209 -6.93 7.50 2.39
N GLN A 210 -7.52 6.33 2.14
CA GLN A 210 -8.97 6.17 2.24
C GLN A 210 -9.44 6.24 3.69
N SER A 211 -10.58 6.89 3.91
CA SER A 211 -11.28 6.91 5.19
C SER A 211 -11.78 5.52 5.54
N LYS A 212 -11.22 4.97 6.61
CA LYS A 212 -11.53 3.65 7.15
C LYS A 212 -11.75 3.75 8.66
N PRO A 213 -12.45 2.78 9.28
CA PRO A 213 -12.54 2.72 10.74
C PRO A 213 -11.14 2.80 11.36
N GLY A 214 -10.94 3.73 12.29
CA GLY A 214 -9.63 3.99 12.94
C GLY A 214 -8.71 5.01 12.22
N SER A 215 -9.04 5.46 11.01
CA SER A 215 -8.33 6.55 10.30
C SER A 215 -8.91 7.94 10.65
N TYR A 216 -8.35 9.02 10.07
CA TYR A 216 -8.79 10.40 10.31
C TYR A 216 -10.26 10.65 9.93
N GLY A 217 -10.73 10.04 8.84
CA GLY A 217 -12.14 10.11 8.42
C GLY A 217 -13.07 9.14 9.16
N LYS A 218 -12.55 8.37 10.13
CA LYS A 218 -13.28 7.43 11.01
C LYS A 218 -14.18 6.40 10.30
N GLY A 219 -14.03 6.23 8.99
CA GLY A 219 -14.91 5.40 8.16
C GLY A 219 -16.31 6.01 7.94
N MET A 220 -16.51 7.28 8.27
CA MET A 220 -17.82 7.95 8.21
C MET A 220 -18.27 8.33 6.80
N CYS A 221 -17.37 8.28 5.82
CA CYS A 221 -17.62 8.75 4.46
C CYS A 221 -17.36 7.66 3.40
N GLY A 222 -17.41 6.39 3.79
CA GLY A 222 -17.09 5.28 2.89
C GLY A 222 -15.67 5.41 2.33
N ASN A 223 -15.50 5.33 1.01
CA ASN A 223 -14.21 5.41 0.30
C ASN A 223 -13.68 6.86 0.13
N GLY A 224 -14.15 7.83 0.94
CA GLY A 224 -13.64 9.20 0.90
C GLY A 224 -12.14 9.26 1.21
N ILE A 225 -11.46 10.31 0.72
CA ILE A 225 -10.00 10.44 0.84
C ILE A 225 -9.67 11.48 1.92
N GLU A 226 -8.70 11.13 2.77
CA GLU A 226 -8.02 12.05 3.68
C GLU A 226 -6.65 12.41 3.06
N GLU A 227 -6.39 13.69 2.86
CA GLU A 227 -5.16 14.19 2.21
C GLU A 227 -4.42 15.15 3.13
N PHE A 228 -3.09 15.06 3.10
CA PHE A 228 -2.18 15.81 3.96
C PHE A 228 -1.00 16.35 3.16
N ILE A 229 -0.40 17.41 3.68
CA ILE A 229 0.92 17.92 3.29
C ILE A 229 1.84 17.87 4.50
N ALA A 230 3.09 17.49 4.30
CA ALA A 230 4.14 17.55 5.31
C ALA A 230 5.41 18.22 4.77
N HIS A 231 6.12 18.88 5.68
CA HIS A 231 7.46 19.42 5.47
C HIS A 231 8.42 18.64 6.36
N LEU A 232 9.40 18.00 5.73
CA LEU A 232 10.43 17.21 6.40
C LEU A 232 11.78 17.88 6.17
N VAL A 233 12.49 18.18 7.26
CA VAL A 233 13.85 18.73 7.23
C VAL A 233 14.82 17.69 7.80
N ILE A 234 15.85 17.37 7.01
CA ILE A 234 16.88 16.37 7.33
C ILE A 234 18.23 17.07 7.36
N ASN A 235 19.05 16.82 8.38
CA ASN A 235 20.39 17.39 8.47
C ASN A 235 21.43 16.59 7.66
N ASN A 236 22.68 17.03 7.66
CA ASN A 236 23.78 16.36 6.94
C ASN A 236 24.21 15.02 7.56
N ASP A 237 23.80 14.74 8.80
CA ASP A 237 23.99 13.45 9.47
C ASP A 237 22.83 12.48 9.16
N PHE A 238 21.91 12.88 8.27
CA PHE A 238 20.73 12.15 7.85
C PHE A 238 19.71 11.92 8.98
N GLU A 239 19.70 12.78 9.98
CA GLU A 239 18.71 12.78 11.05
C GLU A 239 17.57 13.75 10.75
N VAL A 240 16.36 13.43 11.24
CA VAL A 240 15.20 14.32 11.15
C VAL A 240 15.38 15.49 12.11
N GLU A 241 15.58 16.69 11.56
CA GLU A 241 15.70 17.94 12.32
C GLU A 241 14.31 18.50 12.66
N SER A 242 13.39 18.49 11.70
CA SER A 242 12.00 18.89 11.93
C SER A 242 11.02 18.16 11.01
N PHE A 243 9.78 18.03 11.51
CA PHE A 243 8.68 17.45 10.76
C PHE A 243 7.38 18.18 11.10
N GLU A 244 6.81 18.86 10.11
CA GLU A 244 5.53 19.55 10.23
C GLU A 244 4.51 18.96 9.27
N ARG A 245 3.23 18.92 9.67
CA ARG A 245 2.15 18.41 8.80
C ARG A 245 0.84 19.17 8.99
N LYS A 246 0.06 19.24 7.91
CA LYS A 246 -1.30 19.79 7.89
C LYS A 246 -2.22 18.89 7.08
N GLN A 247 -3.48 18.81 7.50
CA GLN A 247 -4.52 18.14 6.73
C GLN A 247 -5.04 19.12 5.66
N LEU A 248 -4.95 18.73 4.39
CA LEU A 248 -5.44 19.50 3.26
C LEU A 248 -6.94 19.28 3.05
N ARG A 249 -7.36 18.03 3.19
CA ARG A 249 -8.70 17.59 2.89
C ARG A 249 -9.11 16.46 3.81
N SER A 250 -10.32 16.57 4.35
CA SER A 250 -11.06 15.44 4.91
C SER A 250 -12.30 15.16 4.08
N CYS A 251 -12.73 13.90 4.04
CA CYS A 251 -14.04 13.56 3.50
C CYS A 251 -15.20 13.95 4.43
N ILE A 252 -14.91 14.32 5.69
CA ILE A 252 -15.91 14.80 6.65
C ILE A 252 -16.05 16.31 6.48
N TYR A 253 -17.23 16.74 6.04
CA TYR A 253 -17.55 18.15 5.71
C TYR A 253 -17.42 19.17 6.87
N ASN A 254 -17.13 18.74 8.09
CA ASN A 254 -17.02 19.57 9.30
C ASN A 254 -15.66 19.47 10.02
N ILE A 255 -14.65 18.85 9.40
CA ILE A 255 -13.26 18.95 9.89
C ILE A 255 -12.65 20.18 9.23
N ASP A 256 -12.09 21.08 10.04
CA ASP A 256 -11.48 22.33 9.57
C ASP A 256 -10.37 22.05 8.55
N ASN A 257 -10.73 22.05 7.25
CA ASN A 257 -9.74 22.09 6.18
C ASN A 257 -9.01 23.42 6.33
N VAL A 258 -7.74 23.36 6.74
CA VAL A 258 -6.91 24.55 6.91
C VAL A 258 -6.49 25.02 5.52
N ASP A 259 -6.76 26.29 5.21
CA ASP A 259 -6.20 26.89 4.00
C ASP A 259 -4.68 27.05 4.21
N VAL A 260 -3.91 26.24 3.48
CA VAL A 260 -2.45 26.20 3.58
C VAL A 260 -1.82 26.59 2.26
N SER A 261 -0.73 27.34 2.32
CA SER A 261 0.13 27.67 1.18
C SER A 261 1.49 26.99 1.31
N PHE A 262 2.00 26.52 0.19
CA PHE A 262 3.34 25.95 0.03
C PHE A 262 3.78 26.12 -1.43
N ASP A 263 5.09 26.23 -1.68
CA ASP A 263 5.67 26.29 -3.03
C ASP A 263 6.58 25.08 -3.24
N ALA A 264 6.20 24.20 -4.17
CA ALA A 264 6.98 23.02 -4.54
C ALA A 264 8.40 23.34 -5.03
N ASN A 265 8.61 24.53 -5.61
CA ASN A 265 9.92 24.98 -6.09
C ASN A 265 10.78 25.62 -4.99
N GLN A 266 10.16 25.95 -3.86
CA GLN A 266 10.82 26.54 -2.69
C GLN A 266 10.45 25.76 -1.41
N PRO A 267 10.73 24.45 -1.36
CA PRO A 267 10.34 23.60 -0.24
C PRO A 267 11.00 24.01 1.08
N GLU A 268 12.08 24.78 1.05
CA GLU A 268 12.72 25.36 2.23
C GLU A 268 11.84 26.34 3.00
N LEU A 269 10.82 26.92 2.36
CA LEU A 269 9.86 27.83 3.00
C LEU A 269 8.79 27.09 3.83
N GLY A 270 8.71 25.76 3.73
CA GLY A 270 7.82 24.94 4.54
C GLY A 270 6.33 25.11 4.19
N ILE A 271 5.47 24.99 5.21
CA ILE A 271 4.00 25.06 5.09
C ILE A 271 3.49 26.27 5.87
N GLU A 272 2.77 27.16 5.21
CA GLU A 272 2.14 28.31 5.85
C GLU A 272 0.64 28.07 6.02
N SER A 273 0.10 28.26 7.22
CA SER A 273 -1.35 28.26 7.44
C SER A 273 -1.91 29.67 7.38
N LYS A 274 -2.88 29.92 6.50
CA LYS A 274 -3.68 31.14 6.54
C LYS A 274 -4.69 31.00 7.67
N ASN A 275 -4.42 31.62 8.81
CA ASN A 275 -5.46 31.78 9.83
C ASN A 275 -6.61 32.58 9.21
N LYS A 276 -7.77 31.96 9.04
CA LYS A 276 -9.01 32.74 8.90
C LYS A 276 -9.13 33.57 10.17
N LYS A 277 -8.85 34.88 10.06
CA LYS A 277 -9.29 35.84 11.06
C LYS A 277 -10.80 35.63 11.20
N GLN A 278 -11.23 35.14 12.36
CA GLN A 278 -12.63 35.23 12.79
C GLN A 278 -12.98 36.70 12.97
#